data_AF-A0A7C5VDR1-F1
#
_entry.id   AF-A0A7C5VDR1-F1
#
_cell.length_a   1.000
_cell.length_b   1.000
_cell.length_c   1.000
_cell.angle_alpha   90.00
_cell.angle_beta   90.00
_cell.angle_gamma   90.00
#
_symmetry.space_group_name_H-M   'P 1'
#
loop_
_entity.id
_entity.type
_entity.pdbx_description
1 polymer ?
#
loop_
_entity_poly.entity_id
_entity_poly.type
_entity_poly.pdbx_seq_one_letter_code
_entity_poly.pdbx_strand_id
1 'polypeptide(L)'
;MTAAQASGVRPKRLIVYQLLGKLETYRVTRYRVGGSGREVESCFSSVAIADHYAHPQRISECEIRFFAPISLISPRTDSNGFLDLEVFREKIDAWIRRVEKDVRWRAEIVPLPAFGSYKPEDGDQTVWTYNATLGSVAAAALVDMLRSTHLIRERDQEVHLVLNVSTGHNSYIPSLIEALRALLVLDGALSLGKGGVVVDACYAAVDPMRQEPGSVLNVYLLKTSAKFFIDFPFRLRGDVETGCTLKGLYRESAGDLPETLRNDAGPVLDRAKKVLV
;
A
#
# COMPACT_ATOMS: atom_id res chain seq x y z
N MET A 1 23.36 3.15 -29.74
CA MET A 1 23.57 2.41 -28.48
C MET A 1 24.05 3.42 -27.45
N THR A 2 23.28 3.65 -26.38
CA THR A 2 23.62 4.65 -25.35
C THR A 2 24.56 4.05 -24.31
N ALA A 3 25.38 4.88 -23.67
CA ALA A 3 26.38 4.45 -22.68
C ALA A 3 25.82 3.62 -21.50
N ALA A 4 24.51 3.70 -21.24
CA ALA A 4 23.82 2.90 -20.23
C ALA A 4 23.70 1.41 -20.61
N GLN A 5 23.66 1.07 -21.91
CA GLN A 5 23.59 -0.32 -22.36
C GLN A 5 24.93 -1.08 -22.17
N ALA A 6 26.04 -0.35 -21.98
CA ALA A 6 27.37 -0.93 -21.83
C ALA A 6 27.73 -1.32 -20.37
N SER A 7 26.98 -0.86 -19.36
CA SER A 7 27.32 -1.06 -17.94
C SER A 7 26.54 -2.18 -17.25
N GLY A 8 25.52 -2.77 -17.90
CA GLY A 8 24.66 -3.80 -17.30
C GLY A 8 23.81 -3.33 -16.11
N VAL A 9 23.80 -2.02 -15.81
CA VAL A 9 23.02 -1.44 -14.70
C VAL A 9 21.60 -1.14 -15.21
N ARG A 10 20.60 -1.82 -14.65
CA ARG A 10 19.19 -1.55 -14.96
C ARG A 10 18.78 -0.17 -14.42
N PRO A 11 17.95 0.61 -15.14
CA PRO A 11 17.36 1.83 -14.62
C PRO A 11 16.58 1.53 -13.35
N LYS A 12 16.62 2.44 -12.37
CA LYS A 12 15.92 2.28 -11.10
C LYS A 12 14.74 3.21 -11.02
N ARG A 13 13.56 2.65 -10.78
CA ARG A 13 12.33 3.39 -10.62
C ARG A 13 11.82 3.26 -9.20
N LEU A 14 11.30 4.36 -8.67
CA LEU A 14 10.56 4.38 -7.40
C LEU A 14 9.08 4.59 -7.67
N ILE A 15 8.24 3.80 -7.04
CA ILE A 15 6.79 4.02 -7.00
C ILE A 15 6.36 4.12 -5.55
N VAL A 16 5.83 5.28 -5.17
CA VAL A 16 5.28 5.54 -3.83
C VAL A 16 3.76 5.52 -3.94
N TYR A 17 3.11 4.53 -3.34
CA TYR A 17 1.67 4.48 -3.21
C TYR A 17 1.24 5.23 -1.94
N GLN A 18 0.42 6.26 -2.07
CA GLN A 18 -0.14 7.01 -0.95
C GLN A 18 -1.63 6.71 -0.85
N LEU A 19 -2.08 6.06 0.24
CA LEU A 19 -3.51 6.02 0.55
C LEU A 19 -3.96 7.40 1.03
N LEU A 20 -4.96 7.96 0.36
CA LEU A 20 -5.63 9.18 0.78
C LEU A 20 -6.74 8.88 1.79
N GLY A 21 -6.83 9.73 2.79
CA GLY A 21 -7.95 9.83 3.71
C GLY A 21 -8.69 11.15 3.52
N LYS A 22 -9.32 11.63 4.59
CA LYS A 22 -10.13 12.84 4.58
C LYS A 22 -9.34 14.06 4.11
N LEU A 23 -9.76 14.67 3.01
CA LEU A 23 -9.01 15.70 2.28
C LEU A 23 -8.77 16.97 3.11
N GLU A 24 -9.71 17.37 3.95
CA GLU A 24 -9.63 18.60 4.74
C GLU A 24 -8.57 18.52 5.86
N THR A 25 -8.04 17.33 6.15
CA THR A 25 -7.07 17.12 7.23
C THR A 25 -5.63 17.34 6.81
N TYR A 26 -5.35 17.40 5.51
CA TYR A 26 -4.01 17.59 4.99
C TYR A 26 -3.55 19.03 5.17
N ARG A 27 -2.34 19.19 5.71
CA ARG A 27 -1.70 20.47 5.97
C ARG A 27 -0.21 20.35 5.72
N VAL A 28 0.40 21.46 5.30
CA VAL A 28 1.84 21.55 5.13
C VAL A 28 2.53 21.17 6.45
N THR A 29 3.39 20.16 6.39
CA THR A 29 4.06 19.56 7.54
C THR A 29 5.52 19.26 7.20
N ARG A 30 6.41 19.34 8.19
CA ARG A 30 7.81 18.94 8.04
C ARG A 30 7.96 17.46 8.33
N TYR A 31 8.46 16.72 7.35
CA TYR A 31 8.68 15.28 7.43
C TYR A 31 10.17 14.94 7.46
N ARG A 32 10.53 13.90 8.21
CA ARG A 32 11.87 13.32 8.23
C ARG A 32 11.81 11.82 8.00
N VAL A 33 12.45 11.30 6.95
CA VAL A 33 12.28 9.89 6.53
C VAL A 33 13.45 9.03 6.98
N GLY A 34 13.18 7.90 7.65
CA GLY A 34 14.17 6.86 7.93
C GLY A 34 15.38 7.33 8.76
N GLY A 35 15.19 8.32 9.64
CA GLY A 35 16.29 8.91 10.41
C GLY A 35 17.24 9.78 9.58
N SER A 36 16.88 10.14 8.34
CA SER A 36 17.65 11.10 7.55
C SER A 36 17.80 12.42 8.30
N GLY A 37 18.99 13.04 8.28
CA GLY A 37 19.16 14.40 8.82
C GLY A 37 18.42 15.50 8.03
N ARG A 38 17.76 15.14 6.92
CA ARG A 38 17.04 16.06 6.03
C ARG A 38 15.56 16.10 6.37
N GLU A 39 15.01 17.31 6.36
CA GLU A 39 13.58 17.59 6.49
C GLU A 39 13.01 18.01 5.14
N VAL A 40 11.78 17.59 4.86
CA VAL A 40 11.03 17.98 3.67
C VAL A 40 9.69 18.55 4.12
N GLU A 41 9.40 19.77 3.72
CA GLU A 41 8.12 20.42 3.95
C GLU A 41 7.16 20.08 2.80
N SER A 42 6.02 19.46 3.11
CA SER A 42 5.03 19.04 2.12
C SER A 42 3.68 18.78 2.78
N CYS A 43 2.61 18.73 1.99
CA CYS A 43 1.32 18.22 2.45
C CYS A 43 1.30 16.68 2.55
N PHE A 44 2.16 15.99 1.81
CA PHE A 44 2.15 14.53 1.71
C PHE A 44 3.50 13.93 2.08
N SER A 45 3.50 12.97 3.00
CA SER A 45 4.71 12.21 3.35
C SER A 45 5.26 11.40 2.17
N SER A 46 4.45 11.08 1.16
CA SER A 46 4.93 10.47 -0.09
C SER A 46 5.95 11.32 -0.85
N VAL A 47 5.84 12.66 -0.81
CA VAL A 47 6.82 13.57 -1.41
C VAL A 47 8.14 13.50 -0.65
N ALA A 48 8.07 13.50 0.69
CA ALA A 48 9.26 13.35 1.53
C ALA A 48 9.96 12.00 1.32
N ILE A 49 9.20 10.91 1.13
CA ILE A 49 9.72 9.59 0.78
C ILE A 49 10.40 9.63 -0.59
N ALA A 50 9.76 10.22 -1.61
CA ALA A 50 10.34 10.34 -2.94
C ALA A 50 11.68 11.09 -2.91
N ASP A 51 11.73 12.23 -2.20
CA ASP A 51 12.95 13.01 -2.01
C ASP A 51 14.05 12.25 -1.25
N HIS A 52 13.67 11.45 -0.26
CA HIS A 52 14.59 10.60 0.51
C HIS A 52 15.26 9.55 -0.38
N TYR A 53 14.52 8.93 -1.30
CA TYR A 53 15.05 7.89 -2.19
C TYR A 53 15.80 8.48 -3.41
N ALA A 54 15.43 9.68 -3.86
CA ALA A 54 16.09 10.36 -4.98
C ALA A 54 17.56 10.73 -4.68
N HIS A 55 17.87 11.12 -3.46
CA HIS A 55 19.16 11.70 -3.09
C HIS A 55 20.34 10.68 -2.90
N PRO A 56 20.12 9.40 -2.55
CA PRO A 56 21.19 8.40 -2.46
C PRO A 56 21.16 7.28 -3.52
N GLN A 57 20.01 6.95 -4.12
CA GLN A 57 19.86 5.67 -4.85
C GLN A 57 19.97 5.76 -6.39
N ARG A 58 20.26 6.95 -6.95
CA ARG A 58 20.25 7.20 -8.41
C ARG A 58 18.94 6.70 -9.06
N ILE A 59 17.81 6.94 -8.38
CA ILE A 59 16.49 6.69 -8.97
C ILE A 59 16.36 7.56 -10.21
N SER A 60 16.21 6.93 -11.38
CA SER A 60 16.08 7.61 -12.66
C SER A 60 14.65 8.10 -12.92
N GLU A 61 13.66 7.46 -12.29
CA GLU A 61 12.26 7.81 -12.42
C GLU A 61 11.54 7.62 -11.09
N CYS A 62 10.74 8.60 -10.67
CA CYS A 62 9.93 8.49 -9.47
C CYS A 62 8.49 8.92 -9.76
N GLU A 63 7.56 8.10 -9.26
CA GLU A 63 6.14 8.30 -9.41
C GLU A 63 5.43 8.13 -8.07
N ILE A 64 4.47 9.01 -7.79
CA ILE A 64 3.58 8.96 -6.65
C ILE A 64 2.19 8.59 -7.16
N ARG A 65 1.64 7.48 -6.65
CA ARG A 65 0.29 7.02 -6.99
C ARG A 65 -0.62 7.21 -5.79
N PHE A 66 -1.62 8.07 -5.93
CA PHE A 66 -2.57 8.39 -4.87
C PHE A 66 -3.77 7.45 -4.95
N PHE A 67 -3.80 6.47 -4.06
CA PHE A 67 -4.95 5.61 -3.84
C PHE A 67 -6.06 6.40 -3.17
N ALA A 68 -7.12 6.70 -3.92
CA ALA A 68 -8.18 7.60 -3.51
C ALA A 68 -9.53 6.86 -3.47
N PRO A 69 -10.05 6.51 -2.27
CA PRO A 69 -11.41 5.97 -2.17
C PRO A 69 -12.43 6.89 -2.84
N ILE A 70 -13.33 6.34 -3.65
CA ILE A 70 -14.35 7.14 -4.35
C ILE A 70 -15.29 7.88 -3.39
N SER A 71 -15.36 7.44 -2.12
CA SER A 71 -16.12 8.11 -1.05
C SER A 71 -15.52 9.44 -0.59
N LEU A 72 -14.33 9.82 -1.07
CA LEU A 72 -13.72 11.11 -0.74
C LEU A 72 -14.44 12.31 -1.38
N ILE A 73 -15.25 12.07 -2.41
CA ILE A 73 -16.04 13.11 -3.07
C ILE A 73 -17.50 12.68 -3.03
N SER A 74 -18.35 13.56 -2.51
CA SER A 74 -19.80 13.36 -2.55
C SER A 74 -20.27 13.25 -4.01
N PRO A 75 -21.08 12.23 -4.37
CA PRO A 75 -21.75 12.18 -5.66
C PRO A 75 -22.58 13.45 -5.85
N ARG A 76 -22.60 14.02 -7.06
CA ARG A 76 -23.56 15.11 -7.34
C ARG A 76 -24.97 14.52 -7.34
N THR A 77 -25.91 15.21 -6.69
CA THR A 77 -27.33 14.85 -6.61
C THR A 77 -28.01 14.72 -7.98
N ASP A 78 -27.43 15.31 -9.02
CA ASP A 78 -28.09 15.44 -10.33
C ASP A 78 -27.61 14.42 -11.37
N SER A 79 -26.64 13.57 -11.03
CA SER A 79 -26.19 12.51 -11.92
C SER A 79 -26.82 11.18 -11.53
N ASN A 80 -27.84 10.76 -12.27
CA ASN A 80 -28.36 9.38 -12.30
C ASN A 80 -27.31 8.34 -12.80
N GLY A 81 -26.05 8.74 -12.96
CA GLY A 81 -24.98 7.95 -13.54
C GLY A 81 -24.02 7.46 -12.47
N PHE A 82 -23.45 6.27 -12.72
CA PHE A 82 -22.21 5.81 -12.12
C PHE A 82 -21.23 6.97 -11.96
N LEU A 83 -20.56 7.03 -10.80
CA LEU A 83 -19.54 8.04 -10.51
C LEU A 83 -18.50 8.03 -11.64
N ASP A 84 -18.50 9.07 -12.46
CA ASP A 84 -17.56 9.20 -13.57
C ASP A 84 -16.14 9.26 -12.98
N LEU A 85 -15.38 8.19 -13.21
CA LEU A 85 -14.05 8.02 -12.64
C LEU A 85 -13.08 9.06 -13.20
N GLU A 86 -13.28 9.56 -14.42
CA GLU A 86 -12.43 10.62 -14.96
C GLU A 86 -12.70 11.93 -14.22
N VAL A 87 -13.98 12.31 -14.07
CA VAL A 87 -14.35 13.50 -13.28
C VAL A 87 -13.87 13.40 -11.83
N PHE A 88 -13.91 12.21 -11.24
CA PHE A 88 -13.35 11.98 -9.91
C PHE A 88 -11.83 12.21 -9.89
N ARG A 89 -11.08 11.64 -10.83
CA ARG A 89 -9.63 11.84 -10.93
C ARG A 89 -9.28 13.30 -11.13
N GLU A 90 -9.98 14.01 -12.01
CA GLU A 90 -9.77 15.44 -12.26
C GLU A 90 -9.97 16.28 -11.00
N LYS A 91 -11.03 16.01 -10.22
CA LYS A 91 -11.29 16.73 -8.97
C LYS A 91 -10.23 16.47 -7.92
N ILE A 92 -9.81 15.22 -7.74
CA ILE A 92 -8.74 14.87 -6.79
C ILE A 92 -7.41 15.47 -7.24
N ASP A 93 -7.05 15.37 -8.52
CA ASP A 93 -5.82 15.96 -9.07
C ASP A 93 -5.79 17.47 -8.87
N ALA A 94 -6.88 18.17 -9.20
CA ALA A 94 -7.02 19.60 -8.96
C ALA A 94 -6.89 19.95 -7.48
N TRP A 95 -7.46 19.13 -6.59
CA TRP A 95 -7.31 19.30 -5.15
C TRP A 95 -5.85 19.11 -4.70
N ILE A 96 -5.16 18.07 -5.16
CA ILE A 96 -3.75 17.80 -4.84
C ILE A 96 -2.88 18.97 -5.30
N ARG A 97 -3.02 19.43 -6.55
CA ARG A 97 -2.25 20.57 -7.08
C ARG A 97 -2.48 21.87 -6.33
N ARG A 98 -3.66 22.03 -5.71
CA ARG A 98 -3.98 23.20 -4.90
C ARG A 98 -3.25 23.17 -3.54
N VAL A 99 -3.16 21.99 -2.91
CA VAL A 99 -2.55 21.85 -1.57
C VAL A 99 -1.05 21.60 -1.63
N GLU A 100 -0.56 20.96 -2.69
CA GLU A 100 0.86 20.69 -2.92
C GLU A 100 1.34 21.47 -4.13
N LYS A 101 2.07 22.56 -3.87
CA LYS A 101 2.52 23.50 -4.90
C LYS A 101 3.72 22.98 -5.68
N ASP A 102 4.54 22.12 -5.05
CA ASP A 102 5.78 21.60 -5.60
C ASP A 102 5.61 20.13 -6.05
N VAL A 103 4.75 19.89 -7.05
CA VAL A 103 4.58 18.55 -7.64
C VAL A 103 5.74 18.25 -8.60
N ARG A 104 6.93 17.99 -8.04
CA ARG A 104 8.16 17.68 -8.79
C ARG A 104 8.15 16.26 -9.37
N TRP A 105 7.40 15.37 -8.73
CA TRP A 105 7.29 13.97 -9.09
C TRP A 105 6.03 13.72 -9.90
N ARG A 106 6.08 12.74 -10.81
CA ARG A 106 4.88 12.32 -11.54
C ARG A 106 3.83 11.85 -10.53
N ALA A 107 2.63 12.41 -10.61
CA ALA A 107 1.51 12.08 -9.74
C ALA A 107 0.38 11.45 -10.55
N GLU A 108 -0.20 10.36 -10.04
CA GLU A 108 -1.29 9.64 -10.69
C GLU A 108 -2.39 9.34 -9.66
N ILE A 109 -3.66 9.56 -10.03
CA ILE A 109 -4.80 9.27 -9.16
C ILE A 109 -5.35 7.88 -9.48
N VAL A 110 -5.48 7.05 -8.46
CA VAL A 110 -6.01 5.70 -8.56
C VAL A 110 -7.30 5.61 -7.74
N PRO A 111 -8.47 5.67 -8.40
CA PRO A 111 -9.74 5.51 -7.72
C PRO A 111 -9.84 4.12 -7.10
N LEU A 112 -10.16 4.06 -5.81
CA LEU A 112 -10.43 2.81 -5.11
C LEU A 112 -11.94 2.65 -4.86
N PRO A 113 -12.48 1.42 -5.02
CA PRO A 113 -13.85 1.13 -4.64
C PRO A 113 -14.10 1.49 -3.17
N ALA A 114 -15.24 2.11 -2.88
CA ALA A 114 -15.61 2.43 -1.51
C ALA A 114 -16.55 1.39 -0.90
N PHE A 115 -16.54 1.29 0.42
CA PHE A 115 -17.40 0.37 1.17
C PHE A 115 -17.86 0.99 2.49
N GLY A 116 -19.07 0.62 2.93
CA GLY A 116 -19.68 1.17 4.14
C GLY A 116 -20.49 2.42 3.89
N SER A 117 -20.89 3.09 4.98
CA SER A 117 -21.80 4.23 4.94
C SER A 117 -21.09 5.51 5.40
N TYR A 118 -21.16 6.55 4.57
CA TYR A 118 -20.51 7.84 4.80
C TYR A 118 -21.54 8.95 4.77
N LYS A 119 -21.35 9.95 5.64
CA LYS A 119 -22.15 11.17 5.65
C LYS A 119 -21.29 12.31 5.12
N PRO A 120 -21.73 13.07 4.10
CA PRO A 120 -21.05 14.28 3.67
C PRO A 120 -20.98 15.28 4.83
N GLU A 121 -19.92 16.08 4.88
CA GLU A 121 -19.78 17.10 5.93
C GLU A 121 -20.60 18.37 5.67
N ASP A 122 -21.05 18.57 4.43
CA ASP A 122 -21.71 19.81 3.98
C ASP A 122 -23.22 19.82 4.25
N GLY A 123 -23.64 19.80 5.52
CA GLY A 123 -25.02 20.09 5.94
C GLY A 123 -26.13 19.14 5.45
N ASP A 124 -25.81 18.28 4.48
CA ASP A 124 -26.65 17.26 3.89
C ASP A 124 -26.77 16.08 4.87
N GLN A 125 -28.00 15.72 5.19
CA GLN A 125 -28.28 14.58 6.08
C GLN A 125 -28.21 13.24 5.33
N THR A 126 -28.00 13.26 4.01
CA THR A 126 -27.95 12.07 3.16
C THR A 126 -26.77 11.18 3.53
N VAL A 127 -27.07 9.92 3.85
CA VAL A 127 -26.05 8.88 4.08
C VAL A 127 -25.83 8.11 2.78
N TRP A 128 -24.60 8.13 2.29
CA TRP A 128 -24.19 7.40 1.10
C TRP A 128 -23.66 6.03 1.49
N THR A 129 -24.23 4.97 0.93
CA THR A 129 -23.79 3.59 1.19
C THR A 129 -23.12 3.02 -0.04
N TYR A 130 -21.93 2.46 0.16
CA TYR A 130 -21.15 1.81 -0.88
C TYR A 130 -21.02 0.32 -0.55
N ASN A 131 -21.22 -0.52 -1.58
CA ASN A 131 -21.33 -1.97 -1.43
C ASN A 131 -20.09 -2.72 -1.96
N ALA A 132 -18.96 -2.05 -2.19
CA ALA A 132 -17.74 -2.76 -2.54
C ALA A 132 -17.26 -3.62 -1.36
N THR A 133 -16.40 -4.59 -1.65
CA THR A 133 -15.80 -5.43 -0.61
C THR A 133 -14.33 -5.06 -0.41
N LEU A 134 -13.76 -5.48 0.71
CA LEU A 134 -12.31 -5.41 0.93
C LEU A 134 -11.52 -6.11 -0.19
N GLY A 135 -12.08 -7.20 -0.75
CA GLY A 135 -11.51 -7.91 -1.90
C GLY A 135 -11.54 -7.08 -3.19
N SER A 136 -12.60 -6.29 -3.40
CA SER A 136 -12.70 -5.35 -4.53
C SER A 136 -11.60 -4.28 -4.46
N VAL A 137 -11.30 -3.77 -3.26
CA VAL A 137 -10.20 -2.82 -3.04
C VAL A 137 -8.85 -3.46 -3.33
N ALA A 138 -8.60 -4.68 -2.82
CA ALA A 138 -7.36 -5.40 -3.04
C ALA A 138 -7.14 -5.69 -4.53
N ALA A 139 -8.18 -6.12 -5.25
CA ALA A 139 -8.12 -6.38 -6.68
C ALA A 139 -7.83 -5.10 -7.49
N ALA A 140 -8.51 -3.99 -7.19
CA ALA A 140 -8.29 -2.72 -7.87
C ALA A 140 -6.85 -2.21 -7.65
N ALA A 141 -6.35 -2.28 -6.42
CA ALA A 141 -4.98 -1.89 -6.09
C ALA A 141 -3.96 -2.80 -6.79
N LEU A 142 -4.15 -4.12 -6.79
CA LEU A 142 -3.25 -5.06 -7.46
C LEU A 142 -3.17 -4.81 -8.97
N VAL A 143 -4.31 -4.61 -9.63
CA VAL A 143 -4.35 -4.28 -11.08
C VAL A 143 -3.56 -3.02 -11.37
N ASP A 144 -3.71 -1.99 -10.54
CA ASP A 144 -2.95 -0.76 -10.70
C ASP A 144 -1.44 -0.97 -10.47
N MET A 145 -1.07 -1.70 -9.41
CA MET A 145 0.32 -2.03 -9.11
C MET A 145 0.99 -2.85 -10.22
N LEU A 146 0.29 -3.82 -10.82
CA LEU A 146 0.78 -4.58 -11.97
C LEU A 146 1.02 -3.70 -13.20
N ARG A 147 0.15 -2.71 -13.41
CA ARG A 147 0.26 -1.76 -14.52
C ARG A 147 1.43 -0.81 -14.31
N SER A 148 1.56 -0.22 -13.13
CA SER A 148 2.56 0.81 -12.83
C SER A 148 3.98 0.22 -12.75
N THR A 149 4.12 -1.02 -12.26
CA THR A 149 5.42 -1.72 -12.18
C THR A 149 5.90 -2.29 -13.49
N HIS A 150 5.03 -2.33 -14.51
CA HIS A 150 5.25 -3.03 -15.79
C HIS A 150 5.66 -4.50 -15.66
N LEU A 151 5.42 -5.12 -14.51
CA LEU A 151 5.89 -6.45 -14.14
C LEU A 151 5.66 -7.53 -15.22
N ILE A 152 4.52 -7.45 -15.92
CA ILE A 152 4.10 -8.42 -16.94
C ILE A 152 4.65 -8.08 -18.34
N ARG A 153 4.87 -6.79 -18.65
CA ARG A 153 5.13 -6.31 -20.02
C ARG A 153 6.61 -6.03 -20.27
N GLU A 154 7.27 -5.32 -19.35
CA GLU A 154 8.62 -4.78 -19.51
C GLU A 154 9.39 -4.99 -18.20
N ARG A 155 10.45 -5.83 -18.24
CA ARG A 155 11.21 -6.26 -17.05
C ARG A 155 12.66 -5.79 -17.08
N ASP A 156 12.89 -4.68 -17.76
CA ASP A 156 14.19 -4.05 -17.98
C ASP A 156 14.58 -3.07 -16.89
N GLN A 157 13.65 -2.70 -16.01
CA GLN A 157 13.86 -1.79 -14.88
C GLN A 157 13.80 -2.50 -13.53
N GLU A 158 14.61 -2.01 -12.59
CA GLU A 158 14.49 -2.35 -11.17
C GLU A 158 13.52 -1.38 -10.49
N VAL A 159 12.56 -1.92 -9.74
CA VAL A 159 11.49 -1.15 -9.13
C VAL A 159 11.59 -1.24 -7.61
N HIS A 160 11.63 -0.08 -6.97
CA HIS A 160 11.46 0.11 -5.53
C HIS A 160 10.02 0.52 -5.24
N LEU A 161 9.36 -0.17 -4.32
CA LEU A 161 7.97 0.09 -3.95
C LEU A 161 7.87 0.56 -2.51
N VAL A 162 7.09 1.62 -2.30
CA VAL A 162 6.76 2.10 -0.96
C VAL A 162 5.24 2.22 -0.86
N LEU A 163 4.61 1.46 0.04
CA LEU A 163 3.20 1.64 0.37
C LEU A 163 3.07 2.50 1.62
N ASN A 164 2.71 3.76 1.43
CA ASN A 164 2.48 4.73 2.48
C ASN A 164 1.02 4.71 2.95
N VAL A 165 0.83 4.25 4.18
CA VAL A 165 -0.49 4.07 4.81
C VAL A 165 -0.81 5.16 5.84
N SER A 166 0.04 6.17 5.95
CA SER A 166 0.05 7.12 7.07
C SER A 166 -1.17 8.05 7.16
N THR A 167 -1.87 8.29 6.05
CA THR A 167 -2.96 9.27 5.99
C THR A 167 -4.29 8.64 5.55
N GLY A 168 -4.34 7.31 5.46
CA GLY A 168 -5.49 6.58 4.96
C GLY A 168 -6.50 6.16 6.02
N HIS A 169 -7.72 5.84 5.59
CA HIS A 169 -8.67 5.13 6.45
C HIS A 169 -8.15 3.72 6.77
N ASN A 170 -8.07 3.40 8.07
CA ASN A 170 -7.55 2.13 8.57
C ASN A 170 -8.20 0.89 7.93
N SER A 171 -9.45 0.99 7.49
CA SER A 171 -10.18 -0.11 6.87
C SER A 171 -9.65 -0.51 5.49
N TYR A 172 -8.95 0.37 4.77
CA TYR A 172 -8.37 0.07 3.45
C TYR A 172 -6.97 -0.54 3.55
N ILE A 173 -6.25 -0.28 4.65
CA ILE A 173 -4.85 -0.69 4.83
C ILE A 173 -4.65 -2.20 4.61
N PRO A 174 -5.44 -3.11 5.22
CA PRO A 174 -5.25 -4.55 5.02
C PRO A 174 -5.35 -4.98 3.55
N SER A 175 -6.32 -4.45 2.80
CA SER A 175 -6.49 -4.76 1.38
C SER A 175 -5.32 -4.29 0.52
N LEU A 176 -4.74 -3.12 0.83
CA LEU A 176 -3.58 -2.61 0.10
C LEU A 176 -2.30 -3.40 0.42
N ILE A 177 -2.15 -3.80 1.68
CA ILE A 177 -1.08 -4.71 2.11
C ILE A 177 -1.18 -6.04 1.36
N GLU A 178 -2.39 -6.59 1.24
CA GLU A 178 -2.63 -7.85 0.53
C GLU A 178 -2.33 -7.73 -0.97
N ALA A 179 -2.74 -6.62 -1.60
CA ALA A 179 -2.41 -6.32 -2.99
C ALA A 179 -0.89 -6.25 -3.22
N LEU A 180 -0.16 -5.55 -2.35
CA LEU A 180 1.30 -5.47 -2.45
C LEU A 180 1.94 -6.85 -2.27
N ARG A 181 1.47 -7.66 -1.33
CA ARG A 181 1.97 -9.03 -1.13
C ARG A 181 1.75 -9.90 -2.36
N ALA A 182 0.54 -9.86 -2.93
CA ALA A 182 0.20 -10.60 -4.13
C ALA A 182 1.11 -10.21 -5.30
N LEU A 183 1.39 -8.90 -5.48
CA LEU A 183 2.34 -8.41 -6.48
C LEU A 183 3.74 -9.01 -6.30
N LEU A 184 4.27 -9.03 -5.07
CA LEU A 184 5.61 -9.56 -4.78
C LEU A 184 5.70 -11.06 -5.04
N VAL A 185 4.65 -11.82 -4.70
CA VAL A 185 4.56 -13.25 -5.01
C VAL A 185 4.54 -13.48 -6.53
N LEU A 186 3.77 -12.68 -7.27
CA LEU A 186 3.74 -12.74 -8.73
C LEU A 186 5.09 -12.39 -9.34
N ASP A 187 5.78 -11.35 -8.86
CA ASP A 187 7.12 -11.03 -9.34
C ASP A 187 8.08 -12.19 -9.07
N GLY A 188 8.07 -12.75 -7.87
CA GLY A 188 8.86 -13.94 -7.54
C GLY A 188 8.63 -15.12 -8.47
N ALA A 189 7.36 -15.48 -8.69
CA ALA A 189 6.97 -16.58 -9.57
C ALA A 189 7.42 -16.34 -11.02
N LEU A 190 7.29 -15.11 -11.52
CA LEU A 190 7.72 -14.74 -12.86
C LEU A 190 9.25 -14.60 -12.98
N SER A 191 9.95 -14.34 -11.87
CA SER A 191 11.40 -14.09 -11.83
C SER A 191 12.28 -15.33 -11.85
N LEU A 192 11.68 -16.53 -11.81
CA LEU A 192 12.41 -17.79 -11.85
C LEU A 192 13.34 -17.82 -13.09
N GLY A 193 14.64 -17.75 -12.83
CA GLY A 193 15.69 -17.72 -13.85
C GLY A 193 15.94 -16.38 -14.57
N LYS A 194 15.25 -15.28 -14.20
CA LYS A 194 15.34 -13.98 -14.91
C LYS A 194 15.61 -12.75 -14.03
N GLY A 195 15.67 -12.93 -12.71
CA GLY A 195 15.85 -11.84 -11.73
C GLY A 195 14.57 -11.03 -11.50
N GLY A 196 14.37 -10.58 -10.25
CA GLY A 196 13.23 -9.75 -9.83
C GLY A 196 13.12 -8.44 -10.57
N VAL A 197 11.89 -7.99 -10.83
CA VAL A 197 11.63 -6.58 -11.18
C VAL A 197 11.60 -5.75 -9.91
N VAL A 198 10.92 -6.24 -8.87
CA VAL A 198 10.82 -5.54 -7.59
C VAL A 198 12.03 -5.89 -6.74
N VAL A 199 12.89 -4.90 -6.53
CA VAL A 199 14.14 -5.07 -5.76
C VAL A 199 13.97 -4.75 -4.28
N ASP A 200 13.01 -3.89 -3.95
CA ASP A 200 12.67 -3.53 -2.57
C ASP A 200 11.19 -3.17 -2.46
N ALA A 201 10.59 -3.53 -1.32
CA ALA A 201 9.23 -3.17 -0.99
C ALA A 201 9.12 -2.89 0.51
N CYS A 202 8.57 -1.74 0.88
CA CYS A 202 8.39 -1.37 2.28
C CYS A 202 7.05 -0.69 2.53
N TYR A 203 6.65 -0.69 3.81
CA TYR A 203 5.56 0.14 4.29
C TYR A 203 6.12 1.44 4.85
N ALA A 204 5.40 2.53 4.64
CA ALA A 204 5.67 3.79 5.30
C ALA A 204 4.54 4.18 6.26
N ALA A 205 4.92 4.56 7.48
CA ALA A 205 4.02 5.09 8.50
C ALA A 205 4.62 6.39 9.08
N VAL A 206 3.79 7.38 9.39
CA VAL A 206 4.19 8.66 9.96
C VAL A 206 3.81 8.70 11.44
N ASP A 207 4.57 9.44 12.24
CA ASP A 207 4.17 9.86 13.58
C ASP A 207 2.71 10.40 13.62
N PRO A 208 1.95 10.14 14.71
CA PRO A 208 0.59 10.63 14.83
C PRO A 208 0.54 12.16 14.86
N MET A 209 -0.44 12.74 14.16
CA MET A 209 -0.68 14.19 13.98
C MET A 209 -1.09 14.96 15.25
N ARG A 210 -0.77 14.47 16.45
CA ARG A 210 -1.02 15.12 17.75
C ARG A 210 0.10 16.06 18.20
N GLN A 211 1.16 16.17 17.41
CA GLN A 211 2.31 16.98 17.77
C GLN A 211 2.04 18.47 17.55
N GLU A 212 2.74 19.31 18.32
CA GLU A 212 2.59 20.76 18.33
C GLU A 212 2.82 21.38 16.94
N PRO A 213 2.21 22.53 16.62
CA PRO A 213 2.48 23.25 15.38
C PRO A 213 4.00 23.45 15.18
N GLY A 214 4.49 23.04 14.01
CA GLY A 214 5.91 23.12 13.68
C GLY A 214 6.74 21.90 14.08
N SER A 215 6.16 20.85 14.68
CA SER A 215 6.85 19.59 14.91
C SER A 215 7.32 18.92 13.62
N VAL A 216 8.44 18.20 13.68
CA VAL A 216 8.92 17.35 12.58
C VAL A 216 8.37 15.96 12.78
N LEU A 217 7.58 15.47 11.82
CA LEU A 217 7.02 14.13 11.87
C LEU A 217 7.98 13.13 11.23
N ASN A 218 8.33 12.07 11.97
CA ASN A 218 9.16 11.02 11.42
C ASN A 218 8.32 10.09 10.55
N VAL A 219 8.88 9.72 9.40
CA VAL A 219 8.36 8.70 8.50
C VAL A 219 9.21 7.46 8.65
N TYR A 220 8.61 6.39 9.16
CA TYR A 220 9.23 5.10 9.38
C TYR A 220 9.07 4.24 8.13
N LEU A 221 10.19 3.75 7.60
CA LEU A 221 10.21 2.78 6.51
C LEU A 221 10.38 1.38 7.09
N LEU A 222 9.29 0.62 7.09
CA LEU A 222 9.24 -0.74 7.59
C LEU A 222 9.46 -1.69 6.42
N LYS A 223 10.68 -2.24 6.33
CA LYS A 223 11.01 -3.21 5.27
C LYS A 223 10.18 -4.46 5.44
N THR A 224 9.51 -4.85 4.36
CA THR A 224 9.02 -6.21 4.22
C THR A 224 10.02 -7.02 3.46
N SER A 225 10.52 -8.11 4.04
CA SER A 225 11.22 -9.10 3.24
C SER A 225 10.20 -9.74 2.29
N ALA A 226 10.07 -9.21 1.07
CA ALA A 226 9.40 -9.87 -0.05
C ALA A 226 9.88 -11.32 -0.24
N LYS A 227 11.13 -11.59 0.17
CA LYS A 227 11.78 -12.90 0.18
C LYS A 227 11.20 -13.94 1.14
N PHE A 228 10.43 -13.56 2.16
CA PHE A 228 10.01 -14.52 3.20
C PHE A 228 9.12 -15.64 2.65
N PHE A 229 8.45 -15.44 1.51
CA PHE A 229 7.53 -16.42 0.93
C PHE A 229 8.07 -17.16 -0.31
N ILE A 230 9.17 -16.70 -0.91
CA ILE A 230 9.78 -17.34 -2.10
C ILE A 230 11.01 -18.17 -1.71
N ASP A 231 11.73 -17.79 -0.65
CA ASP A 231 12.86 -18.56 -0.12
C ASP A 231 12.43 -19.77 0.74
N PHE A 232 11.13 -19.94 1.00
CA PHE A 232 10.52 -21.09 1.67
C PHE A 232 9.46 -21.69 0.73
N PRO A 233 9.78 -22.69 -0.13
CA PRO A 233 10.08 -24.05 0.38
C PRO A 233 11.01 -24.89 -0.54
N PHE A 234 12.11 -24.36 -1.09
CA PHE A 234 12.98 -25.17 -2.00
C PHE A 234 14.26 -25.71 -1.36
N ARG A 235 14.63 -25.30 -0.14
CA ARG A 235 15.90 -25.72 0.48
C ARG A 235 15.81 -26.83 1.53
N LEU A 236 14.62 -27.20 2.00
CA LEU A 236 14.45 -28.20 3.06
C LEU A 236 13.36 -29.21 2.67
N ARG A 237 13.72 -30.17 1.80
CA ARG A 237 12.88 -31.32 1.43
C ARG A 237 12.72 -32.38 2.53
N GLY A 238 13.16 -32.10 3.76
CA GLY A 238 13.20 -33.08 4.86
C GLY A 238 11.99 -33.06 5.81
N ASP A 239 11.35 -31.91 6.05
CA ASP A 239 10.38 -31.73 7.15
C ASP A 239 9.00 -31.25 6.66
N VAL A 240 8.49 -31.83 5.56
CA VAL A 240 7.21 -31.44 4.94
C VAL A 240 6.04 -32.26 5.46
N GLU A 241 5.87 -32.34 6.78
CA GLU A 241 4.60 -32.80 7.38
C GLU A 241 3.86 -31.73 8.19
N THR A 242 4.48 -30.59 8.51
CA THR A 242 3.85 -29.56 9.37
C THR A 242 3.84 -28.14 8.78
N GLY A 243 4.51 -27.87 7.67
CA GLY A 243 4.54 -26.56 7.03
C GLY A 243 3.47 -26.39 5.96
N CYS A 244 2.33 -25.78 6.30
CA CYS A 244 1.36 -25.14 5.40
C CYS A 244 1.18 -25.80 4.02
N THR A 245 0.66 -27.02 3.99
CA THR A 245 0.05 -27.52 2.75
C THR A 245 -1.28 -26.82 2.54
N LEU A 246 -1.63 -26.50 1.28
CA LEU A 246 -2.96 -26.02 0.87
C LEU A 246 -4.13 -26.87 1.42
N LYS A 247 -3.86 -28.11 1.88
CA LYS A 247 -4.80 -28.95 2.64
C LYS A 247 -5.27 -28.34 3.97
N GLY A 248 -4.47 -27.51 4.64
CA GLY A 248 -4.85 -26.83 5.88
C GLY A 248 -5.89 -25.72 5.66
N LEU A 249 -5.75 -24.97 4.57
CA LEU A 249 -6.69 -23.91 4.18
C LEU A 249 -8.04 -24.44 3.69
N TYR A 250 -8.11 -25.70 3.24
CA TYR A 250 -9.35 -26.36 2.82
C TYR A 250 -10.09 -27.11 3.95
N ARG A 251 -9.54 -27.19 5.17
CA ARG A 251 -10.18 -27.93 6.28
C ARG A 251 -11.12 -27.11 7.16
N GLU A 252 -11.21 -25.79 7.00
CA GLU A 252 -12.19 -24.99 7.75
C GLU A 252 -13.62 -25.03 7.16
N SER A 253 -13.89 -25.90 6.17
CA SER A 253 -15.25 -26.10 5.61
C SER A 253 -15.84 -27.50 5.81
N ALA A 254 -15.23 -28.36 6.64
CA ALA A 254 -15.88 -29.59 7.10
C ALA A 254 -15.50 -29.85 8.56
N GLY A 255 -16.51 -29.81 9.44
CA GLY A 255 -16.34 -30.11 10.85
C GLY A 255 -15.76 -31.50 11.03
N ASP A 256 -14.57 -31.56 11.62
CA ASP A 256 -14.09 -32.57 12.57
C ASP A 256 -12.62 -32.28 12.89
N LEU A 257 -12.38 -31.73 14.09
CA LEU A 257 -11.04 -31.57 14.65
C LEU A 257 -10.59 -32.88 15.30
N PRO A 258 -9.36 -33.37 15.05
CA PRO A 258 -8.83 -34.56 15.70
C PRO A 258 -8.67 -34.37 17.22
N GLU A 259 -9.03 -35.40 18.00
CA GLU A 259 -9.00 -35.42 19.48
C GLU A 259 -7.64 -35.07 20.11
N THR A 260 -6.55 -35.13 19.35
CA THR A 260 -5.20 -34.84 19.84
C THR A 260 -4.94 -33.35 20.12
N LEU A 261 -5.74 -32.43 19.54
CA LEU A 261 -5.63 -30.99 19.81
C LEU A 261 -6.49 -30.51 20.99
N ARG A 262 -7.31 -31.38 21.60
CA ARG A 262 -8.13 -31.01 22.77
C ARG A 262 -7.33 -30.94 24.08
N ASN A 263 -6.21 -31.65 24.19
CA ASN A 263 -5.51 -31.81 25.47
C ASN A 263 -4.42 -30.76 25.75
N ASP A 264 -3.91 -30.04 24.74
CA ASP A 264 -2.85 -29.04 24.92
C ASP A 264 -3.33 -27.57 24.92
N ALA A 265 -4.63 -27.32 24.72
CA ALA A 265 -5.21 -25.98 24.76
C ALA A 265 -5.64 -25.52 26.17
N GLY A 266 -5.67 -26.44 27.15
CA GLY A 266 -6.11 -26.18 28.52
C GLY A 266 -5.31 -25.09 29.27
N PRO A 267 -3.97 -25.07 29.23
CA PRO A 267 -3.19 -24.14 30.06
C PRO A 267 -3.11 -22.71 29.50
N VAL A 268 -3.36 -22.53 28.20
CA VAL A 268 -3.22 -21.22 27.52
C VAL A 268 -4.51 -20.40 27.64
N LEU A 269 -5.68 -21.04 27.64
CA LEU A 269 -6.98 -20.39 27.82
C LEU A 269 -7.24 -19.93 29.28
N ASP A 270 -6.66 -20.60 30.28
CA ASP A 270 -6.80 -20.20 31.69
C ASP A 270 -5.92 -18.99 32.06
N ARG A 271 -4.85 -18.71 31.31
CA ARG A 271 -4.07 -17.47 31.48
C ARG A 271 -4.75 -16.24 30.87
N ALA A 272 -5.54 -16.41 29.81
CA ALA A 272 -6.27 -15.31 29.18
C ALA A 272 -7.47 -14.82 30.02
N LYS A 273 -8.05 -15.67 30.88
CA LYS A 273 -9.18 -15.30 31.76
C LYS A 273 -8.78 -14.53 33.03
N LYS A 274 -7.49 -14.44 33.37
CA LYS A 274 -7.02 -13.70 34.57
C LYS A 274 -6.57 -12.26 34.31
N VAL A 275 -6.63 -11.78 33.06
CA VAL A 275 -6.25 -10.40 32.69
C VAL A 275 -7.48 -9.53 32.36
N LEU A 276 -8.68 -10.08 32.49
CA LEU A 276 -9.95 -9.35 32.34
C LEU A 276 -10.85 -9.63 33.55
N VAL A 277 -10.45 -9.08 34.70
CA VAL A 277 -11.32 -8.63 35.80
C VAL A 277 -10.76 -7.29 36.28
#